data_AF-A0A3E1DEY7-F1
#
_entry.id   AF-A0A3E1DEY7-F1
#
_cell.length_a   1.000
_cell.length_b   1.000
_cell.length_c   1.000
_cell.angle_alpha   90.00
_cell.angle_beta   90.00
_cell.angle_gamma   90.00
#
_symmetry.space_group_name_H-M   'P 1'
#
loop_
_entity.id
_entity.type
_entity.pdbx_description
1 polymer ?
#
loop_
_entity_poly.entity_id
_entity_poly.type
_entity_poly.pdbx_seq_one_letter_code
_entity_poly.pdbx_strand_id
1 'polypeptide(L)'
;MNSSDLLVLLNVNDLTYEATALVAWEIGAVSDMDSVAQFLYKGGPWPPQASVHPPRHIKLSEDDPRPDKKYWDLVKEELTAFLCTDDKKYKVLWTRINALEKKGTSGVVLVVSAYLGEKYGMHASVLAGFVAVFLYGVLKVGKEAYCRLAVAK
;
A
#
# COMPACT_ATOMS: atom_id res chain seq x y z
N MET A 1 11.89 15.08 9.58
CA MET A 1 10.70 14.24 9.80
C MET A 1 11.16 12.80 9.81
N ASN A 2 10.73 12.03 10.79
CA ASN A 2 11.02 10.61 10.93
C ASN A 2 9.77 9.76 10.56
N SER A 3 9.91 8.43 10.58
CA SER A 3 8.81 7.52 10.27
C SER A 3 7.65 7.55 11.26
N SER A 4 7.88 7.91 12.53
CA SER A 4 6.81 8.07 13.51
C SER A 4 5.99 9.34 13.24
N ASP A 5 6.65 10.45 12.93
CA ASP A 5 5.99 11.72 12.55
C ASP A 5 5.12 11.52 11.30
N LEU A 6 5.60 10.71 10.34
CA LEU A 6 4.86 10.39 9.13
C LEU A 6 3.53 9.69 9.47
N LEU A 7 3.56 8.68 10.34
CA LEU A 7 2.38 7.88 10.67
C LEU A 7 1.32 8.69 11.42
N VAL A 8 1.72 9.69 12.20
CA VAL A 8 0.79 10.61 12.89
C VAL A 8 0.00 11.47 11.88
N LEU A 9 0.56 11.73 10.70
CA LEU A 9 -0.11 12.52 9.66
C LEU A 9 -1.12 11.70 8.85
N LEU A 10 -1.06 10.37 8.92
CA LEU A 10 -1.92 9.50 8.13
C LEU A 10 -3.25 9.27 8.85
N ASN A 11 -4.34 9.36 8.07
CA ASN A 11 -5.67 9.01 8.52
C ASN A 11 -6.09 7.67 7.92
N VAL A 12 -6.57 6.76 8.76
CA VAL A 12 -7.03 5.42 8.36
C VAL A 12 -8.18 5.50 7.36
N ASN A 13 -9.11 6.45 7.53
CA ASN A 13 -10.24 6.64 6.62
C ASN A 13 -9.77 7.10 5.23
N ASP A 14 -8.80 8.02 5.19
CA ASP A 14 -8.24 8.47 3.91
C ASP A 14 -7.56 7.33 3.16
N LEU A 15 -6.85 6.44 3.86
CA LEU A 15 -6.22 5.25 3.25
C LEU A 15 -7.26 4.31 2.63
N THR A 16 -8.46 4.19 3.22
CA THR A 16 -9.53 3.37 2.63
C THR A 16 -10.09 3.94 1.33
N TYR A 17 -10.00 5.26 1.12
CA TYR A 17 -10.34 5.87 -0.17
C TYR A 17 -9.28 5.62 -1.24
N GLU A 18 -8.01 5.52 -0.85
CA GLU A 18 -6.90 5.17 -1.77
C GLU A 18 -6.92 3.69 -2.17
N ALA A 19 -7.33 2.80 -1.27
CA ALA A 19 -7.47 1.37 -1.53
C ALA A 19 -8.80 0.84 -1.02
N THR A 20 -9.79 0.77 -1.90
CA THR A 20 -11.13 0.25 -1.57
C THR A 20 -11.14 -1.19 -1.06
N ALA A 21 -10.12 -1.99 -1.39
CA ALA A 21 -9.90 -3.33 -0.86
C ALA A 21 -9.79 -3.35 0.68
N LEU A 22 -9.38 -2.25 1.31
CA LEU A 22 -9.28 -2.14 2.78
C LEU A 22 -10.62 -2.28 3.50
N VAL A 23 -11.74 -2.06 2.80
CA VAL A 23 -13.08 -2.31 3.38
C VAL A 23 -13.23 -3.76 3.80
N ALA A 24 -12.57 -4.71 3.13
CA ALA A 24 -12.58 -6.12 3.53
C ALA A 24 -11.96 -6.33 4.92
N TRP A 25 -10.96 -5.53 5.31
CA TRP A 25 -10.37 -5.59 6.64
C TRP A 25 -11.29 -4.94 7.68
N GLU A 26 -11.87 -3.77 7.39
CA GLU A 26 -12.78 -3.08 8.31
C GLU A 26 -14.02 -3.93 8.67
N ILE A 27 -14.56 -4.70 7.72
CA ILE A 27 -15.70 -5.59 7.97
C ILE A 27 -15.30 -6.96 8.55
N GLY A 28 -14.00 -7.19 8.80
CA GLY A 28 -13.49 -8.44 9.36
C GLY A 28 -13.50 -9.63 8.40
N ALA A 29 -13.63 -9.42 7.08
CA ALA A 29 -13.54 -10.47 6.08
C ALA A 29 -12.09 -10.97 5.88
N VAL A 30 -11.12 -10.10 6.15
CA VAL A 30 -9.68 -10.43 6.21
C VAL A 30 -9.04 -9.76 7.44
N SER A 31 -7.91 -10.29 7.89
CA SER A 31 -7.26 -9.85 9.14
C SER A 31 -5.86 -9.29 8.99
N ASP A 32 -5.29 -9.31 7.79
CA ASP A 32 -3.91 -8.92 7.53
C ASP A 32 -3.73 -8.23 6.16
N MET A 33 -2.63 -7.48 6.04
CA MET A 33 -2.32 -6.69 4.86
C MET A 33 -2.07 -7.55 3.61
N ASP A 34 -1.57 -8.78 3.76
CA ASP A 34 -1.27 -9.66 2.63
C ASP A 34 -2.58 -10.18 2.02
N SER A 35 -3.55 -10.55 2.86
CA SER A 35 -4.89 -10.91 2.44
C SER A 35 -5.66 -9.75 1.80
N VAL A 36 -5.44 -8.50 2.25
CA VAL A 36 -6.01 -7.34 1.54
C VAL A 36 -5.32 -7.12 0.19
N ALA A 37 -4.00 -7.23 0.14
CA ALA A 37 -3.25 -7.00 -1.10
C ALA A 37 -3.62 -8.00 -2.21
N GLN A 38 -4.09 -9.20 -1.86
CA GLN A 38 -4.62 -10.18 -2.81
C GLN A 38 -5.73 -9.61 -3.70
N PHE A 39 -6.56 -8.69 -3.22
CA PHE A 39 -7.59 -8.07 -4.05
C PHE A 39 -7.02 -7.18 -5.17
N LEU A 40 -5.78 -6.72 -5.03
CA LEU A 40 -5.14 -5.74 -5.90
C LEU A 40 -4.23 -6.34 -6.99
N TYR A 41 -3.91 -7.64 -6.94
CA TYR A 41 -3.03 -8.28 -7.92
C TYR A 41 -3.68 -9.45 -8.66
N LYS A 42 -3.06 -9.86 -9.78
CA LYS A 42 -3.55 -10.95 -10.63
C LYS A 42 -3.70 -12.26 -9.90
N GLY A 43 -4.83 -12.94 -10.15
CA GLY A 43 -5.12 -14.26 -9.57
C GLY A 43 -5.57 -14.24 -8.10
N GLY A 44 -5.70 -13.06 -7.49
CA GLY A 44 -6.37 -12.92 -6.20
C GLY A 44 -7.89 -12.77 -6.34
N PRO A 45 -8.64 -12.84 -5.22
CA PRO A 45 -10.09 -12.72 -5.22
C PRO A 45 -10.54 -11.35 -5.73
N TRP A 46 -11.78 -11.26 -6.20
CA TRP A 46 -12.36 -9.98 -6.58
C TRP A 46 -12.69 -9.15 -5.33
N PRO A 47 -12.42 -7.83 -5.34
CA PRO A 47 -12.77 -6.99 -4.22
C PRO A 47 -14.29 -7.04 -3.98
N PRO A 48 -14.73 -6.95 -2.71
CA PRO A 48 -16.13 -7.10 -2.32
C PRO A 48 -17.08 -6.06 -2.97
N GLN A 49 -16.53 -5.00 -3.57
CA GLN A 49 -17.27 -3.94 -4.24
C GLN A 49 -17.46 -4.16 -5.76
N ALA A 50 -16.85 -5.19 -6.36
CA ALA A 50 -16.94 -5.46 -7.81
C ALA A 50 -18.25 -6.17 -8.22
N SER A 51 -19.20 -6.36 -7.31
CA SER A 51 -20.36 -7.25 -7.47
C SER A 51 -21.49 -6.75 -8.39
N VAL A 52 -21.31 -5.67 -9.15
CA VAL A 52 -22.44 -5.14 -9.95
C VAL A 52 -22.71 -5.98 -11.19
N HIS A 53 -21.69 -6.55 -11.86
CA HIS A 53 -21.88 -7.59 -12.87
C HIS A 53 -20.58 -8.40 -12.98
N PRO A 54 -20.53 -9.70 -12.63
CA PRO A 54 -19.41 -10.52 -13.06
C PRO A 54 -19.42 -10.50 -14.58
N PRO A 55 -18.38 -10.01 -15.25
CA PRO A 55 -18.35 -9.99 -16.70
C PRO A 55 -18.46 -11.45 -17.15
N ARG A 56 -19.54 -11.77 -17.87
CA ARG A 56 -19.96 -13.14 -18.24
C ARG A 56 -18.92 -13.93 -19.06
N HIS A 57 -17.74 -13.36 -19.34
CA HIS A 57 -16.70 -13.93 -20.18
C HIS A 57 -15.26 -13.78 -19.67
N ILE A 58 -14.99 -13.19 -18.49
CA ILE A 58 -13.60 -13.14 -18.00
C ILE A 58 -13.24 -14.50 -17.41
N LYS A 59 -12.52 -15.31 -18.19
CA LYS A 59 -11.71 -16.39 -17.64
C LYS A 59 -10.72 -15.72 -16.69
N LEU A 60 -10.85 -15.97 -15.39
CA LEU A 60 -10.11 -15.37 -14.26
C LEU A 60 -8.57 -15.31 -14.38
N SER A 61 -7.98 -15.85 -15.44
CA SER A 61 -6.53 -15.95 -15.61
C SER A 61 -5.97 -15.20 -16.82
N GLU A 62 -6.73 -14.97 -17.90
CA GLU A 62 -6.14 -14.41 -19.15
C GLU A 62 -6.35 -12.89 -19.28
N ASP A 63 -7.46 -12.35 -18.76
CA ASP A 63 -7.85 -10.93 -18.93
C ASP A 63 -7.86 -10.12 -17.63
N ASP A 64 -7.12 -10.54 -16.61
CA ASP A 64 -7.03 -9.78 -15.35
C ASP A 64 -6.17 -8.51 -15.52
N PRO A 65 -6.76 -7.30 -15.47
CA PRO A 65 -6.02 -6.05 -15.72
C PRO A 65 -5.14 -5.64 -14.53
N ARG A 66 -5.22 -6.36 -13.40
CA ARG A 66 -4.47 -6.04 -12.18
C ARG A 66 -2.95 -6.26 -12.38
N PRO A 67 -2.10 -5.63 -11.57
CA PRO A 67 -0.65 -5.88 -11.54
C PRO A 67 -0.29 -7.32 -11.10
N ASP A 68 0.90 -7.80 -11.50
CA ASP A 68 1.45 -9.06 -11.00
C ASP A 68 1.73 -9.02 -9.48
N LYS A 69 1.62 -10.16 -8.78
CA LYS A 69 1.89 -10.26 -7.33
C LYS A 69 3.27 -9.71 -6.92
N LYS A 70 4.29 -9.87 -7.77
CA LYS A 70 5.67 -9.39 -7.51
C LYS A 70 5.74 -7.92 -7.10
N TYR A 71 4.78 -7.10 -7.55
CA TYR A 71 4.74 -5.69 -7.20
C TYR A 71 4.30 -5.44 -5.76
N TRP A 72 3.42 -6.28 -5.21
CA TRP A 72 3.12 -6.25 -3.78
C TRP A 72 4.36 -6.57 -2.96
N ASP A 73 5.07 -7.65 -3.32
CA ASP A 73 6.27 -8.08 -2.62
C ASP A 73 7.34 -6.97 -2.63
N LEU A 74 7.57 -6.32 -3.78
CA LEU A 74 8.48 -5.18 -3.92
C LEU A 74 8.07 -3.96 -3.07
N VAL A 75 6.78 -3.59 -3.10
CA VAL A 75 6.28 -2.46 -2.29
C VAL A 75 6.45 -2.75 -0.81
N LYS A 76 6.10 -3.96 -0.37
CA LYS A 76 6.20 -4.38 1.02
C LYS A 76 7.65 -4.36 1.50
N GLU A 77 8.58 -4.89 0.72
CA GLU A 77 10.01 -4.87 1.04
C GLU A 77 10.52 -3.44 1.16
N GLU A 78 10.27 -2.61 0.14
CA GLU A 78 10.81 -1.25 0.06
C GLU A 78 10.22 -0.34 1.15
N LEU A 79 8.92 -0.47 1.47
CA LEU A 79 8.30 0.29 2.54
C LEU A 79 8.66 -0.21 3.93
N THR A 80 8.94 -1.50 4.08
CA THR A 80 9.49 -2.05 5.33
C THR A 80 10.87 -1.44 5.59
N ALA A 81 11.74 -1.44 4.58
CA ALA A 81 13.04 -0.79 4.69
C ALA A 81 12.89 0.73 4.97
N PHE A 82 11.96 1.41 4.30
CA PHE A 82 11.70 2.84 4.53
C PHE A 82 11.23 3.17 5.95
N LEU A 83 10.35 2.36 6.54
CA LEU A 83 9.80 2.64 7.87
C LEU A 83 10.65 2.12 9.03
N CYS A 84 11.30 0.97 8.84
CA CYS A 84 11.97 0.22 9.89
C CYS A 84 13.49 0.42 9.91
N THR A 85 14.07 1.13 8.93
CA THR A 85 15.51 1.41 8.87
C THR A 85 15.77 2.89 8.66
N ASP A 86 16.97 3.34 9.02
CA ASP A 86 17.46 4.71 8.75
C ASP A 86 18.33 4.77 7.48
N ASP A 87 18.00 3.97 6.47
CA ASP A 87 18.78 3.91 5.24
C ASP A 87 18.81 5.27 4.51
N LYS A 88 20.02 5.75 4.24
CA LYS A 88 20.28 7.06 3.62
C LYS A 88 19.68 7.18 2.22
N LYS A 89 19.37 6.06 1.53
CA LYS A 89 18.74 6.09 0.19
C LYS A 89 17.36 6.76 0.19
N TYR A 90 16.67 6.77 1.33
CA TYR A 90 15.35 7.39 1.47
C TYR A 90 15.38 8.89 1.75
N LYS A 91 16.56 9.52 1.85
CA LYS A 91 16.66 10.97 2.08
C LYS A 91 15.88 11.78 1.06
N VAL A 92 15.94 11.40 -0.22
CA VAL A 92 15.20 12.09 -1.30
C VAL A 92 13.69 11.96 -1.08
N LEU A 93 13.21 10.78 -0.71
CA LEU A 93 11.80 10.56 -0.40
C LEU A 93 11.36 11.41 0.80
N TRP A 94 12.15 11.45 1.87
CA TRP A 94 11.87 12.30 3.02
C TRP A 94 11.81 13.78 2.65
N THR A 95 12.72 14.27 1.80
CA THR A 95 12.67 15.65 1.30
C THR A 95 11.39 15.93 0.52
N ARG A 96 10.98 15.02 -0.37
CA ARG A 96 9.73 15.17 -1.14
C ARG A 96 8.50 15.21 -0.25
N ILE A 97 8.42 14.33 0.75
CA ILE A 97 7.30 14.32 1.70
C ILE A 97 7.29 15.60 2.54
N ASN A 98 8.46 16.11 2.97
CA ASN A 98 8.53 17.34 3.75
C ASN A 98 8.17 18.59 2.94
N ALA A 99 8.34 18.56 1.63
CA ALA A 99 7.98 19.65 0.72
C ALA A 99 6.47 19.73 0.44
N LEU A 100 5.66 18.75 0.89
CA LEU A 100 4.21 18.82 0.76
C LEU A 100 3.63 19.94 1.63
N GLU A 101 3.04 20.96 0.99
CA GLU A 101 2.38 22.09 1.68
C GLU A 101 1.23 21.60 2.57
N LYS A 102 0.48 20.60 2.10
CA LYS A 102 -0.54 19.88 2.87
C LYS A 102 -0.13 18.42 2.98
N LYS A 103 0.38 18.03 4.15
CA LYS A 103 0.80 16.66 4.46
C LYS A 103 -0.39 15.74 4.73
N GLY A 104 -1.37 15.72 3.83
CA GLY A 104 -2.50 14.80 3.90
C GLY A 104 -2.13 13.40 3.45
N THR A 105 -2.90 12.40 3.89
CA THR A 105 -2.71 10.98 3.59
C THR A 105 -2.52 10.73 2.09
N SER A 106 -3.42 11.24 1.24
CA SER A 106 -3.36 11.10 -0.22
C SER A 106 -2.07 11.67 -0.81
N GLY A 107 -1.60 12.81 -0.30
CA GLY A 107 -0.35 13.42 -0.74
C GLY A 107 0.86 12.55 -0.41
N VAL A 108 0.88 11.96 0.79
CA VAL A 108 1.93 11.02 1.20
C VAL A 108 1.90 9.77 0.32
N VAL A 109 0.74 9.14 0.16
CA VAL A 109 0.56 7.95 -0.67
C VAL A 109 1.06 8.24 -2.09
N LEU A 110 0.62 9.34 -2.69
CA LEU A 110 1.03 9.74 -4.04
C LEU A 110 2.55 9.94 -4.17
N VAL A 111 3.18 10.65 -3.25
CA VAL A 111 4.64 10.90 -3.29
C VAL A 111 5.42 9.61 -3.14
N VAL A 112 5.01 8.73 -2.23
CA VAL A 112 5.64 7.43 -2.02
C VAL A 112 5.46 6.54 -3.25
N SER A 113 4.24 6.46 -3.79
CA SER A 113 3.96 5.69 -5.00
C SER A 113 4.69 6.23 -6.23
N ALA A 114 4.84 7.54 -6.36
CA ALA A 114 5.62 8.16 -7.43
C ALA A 114 7.10 7.82 -7.32
N TYR A 115 7.67 7.88 -6.10
CA TYR A 115 9.05 7.49 -5.85
C TYR A 115 9.30 6.01 -6.20
N LEU A 116 8.40 5.10 -5.78
CA LEU A 116 8.48 3.68 -6.14
C LEU A 116 8.28 3.47 -7.64
N GLY A 117 7.37 4.22 -8.26
CA GLY A 117 7.11 4.16 -9.70
C GLY A 117 8.33 4.57 -10.53
N GLU A 118 9.00 5.65 -10.15
CA GLU A 118 10.29 6.08 -10.74
C GLU A 118 11.37 5.00 -10.59
N LYS A 119 11.45 4.35 -9.43
CA LYS A 119 12.47 3.34 -9.13
C LYS A 119 12.26 2.02 -9.90
N TYR A 120 11.01 1.60 -10.06
CA TYR A 120 10.65 0.29 -10.63
C TYR A 120 10.04 0.36 -12.04
N GLY A 121 9.97 1.54 -12.65
CA GLY A 121 9.43 1.73 -14.01
C GLY A 121 7.92 1.48 -14.10
N MET A 122 7.17 1.86 -13.07
CA MET A 122 5.73 1.61 -12.97
C MET A 122 4.90 2.89 -12.82
N HIS A 123 3.66 2.82 -13.27
CA HIS A 123 2.69 3.88 -13.01
C HIS A 123 2.38 3.98 -11.51
N ALA A 124 2.57 5.17 -10.94
CA ALA A 124 2.31 5.44 -9.53
C ALA A 124 0.88 5.08 -9.10
N SER A 125 -0.10 5.22 -9.99
CA SER A 125 -1.51 4.87 -9.72
C SER A 125 -1.70 3.39 -9.40
N VAL A 126 -0.91 2.49 -9.99
CA VAL A 126 -0.95 1.06 -9.71
C VAL A 126 -0.41 0.77 -8.31
N LEU A 127 0.63 1.51 -7.89
CA LEU A 127 1.28 1.33 -6.60
C LEU A 127 0.53 2.01 -5.45
N ALA A 128 -0.28 3.03 -5.72
CA ALA A 128 -1.05 3.77 -4.70
C ALA A 128 -1.87 2.84 -3.81
N GLY A 129 -2.58 1.89 -4.42
CA GLY A 129 -3.38 0.91 -3.67
C GLY A 129 -2.51 0.06 -2.73
N PHE A 130 -1.37 -0.45 -3.21
CA PHE A 130 -0.45 -1.24 -2.38
C PHE A 130 0.18 -0.42 -1.25
N VAL A 131 0.61 0.81 -1.54
CA VAL A 131 1.16 1.73 -0.53
C VAL A 131 0.12 2.01 0.55
N ALA A 132 -1.14 2.26 0.16
CA ALA A 132 -2.22 2.50 1.10
C ALA A 132 -2.51 1.27 1.98
N VAL A 133 -2.56 0.06 1.40
CA VAL A 133 -2.74 -1.20 2.14
C VAL A 133 -1.61 -1.40 3.16
N PHE A 134 -0.37 -1.17 2.75
CA PHE A 134 0.79 -1.31 3.62
C PHE A 134 0.73 -0.32 4.79
N LEU A 135 0.54 0.97 4.50
CA LEU A 135 0.47 2.02 5.53
C LEU A 135 -0.69 1.77 6.50
N TYR A 136 -1.84 1.33 6.00
CA TYR A 136 -3.00 0.98 6.82
C TYR A 136 -2.66 -0.16 7.79
N GLY A 137 -2.05 -1.24 7.28
CA GLY A 137 -1.70 -2.37 8.13
C GLY A 137 -0.64 -2.02 9.17
N VAL A 138 0.33 -1.17 8.84
CA VAL A 138 1.30 -0.64 9.81
C VAL A 138 0.62 0.24 10.87
N LEU A 139 -0.39 1.04 10.51
CA LEU A 139 -1.15 1.83 11.48
C LEU A 139 -1.98 0.96 12.43
N LYS A 140 -2.64 -0.10 11.92
CA LYS A 140 -3.44 -1.02 12.75
C LYS A 140 -2.57 -1.86 13.69
N VAL A 141 -1.41 -2.34 13.23
CA VAL A 141 -0.50 -3.18 14.03
C VAL A 141 0.39 -2.33 14.95
N GLY A 142 0.73 -1.12 14.51
CA GLY A 142 1.72 -0.25 15.13
C GLY A 142 3.12 -0.50 14.54
N LYS A 143 3.84 0.58 14.23
CA LYS A 143 5.17 0.56 13.61
C LYS A 143 6.16 -0.35 14.33
N GLU A 144 6.30 -0.17 15.65
CA GLU A 144 7.30 -0.91 16.43
C GLU A 144 7.01 -2.41 16.47
N ALA A 145 5.73 -2.79 16.55
CA ALA A 145 5.31 -4.19 16.46
C ALA A 145 5.55 -4.75 15.05
N TYR A 146 5.16 -4.00 14.01
CA TYR A 146 5.40 -4.39 12.63
C TYR A 146 6.88 -4.59 12.33
N CYS A 147 7.74 -3.63 12.68
CA CYS A 147 9.18 -3.71 12.40
C CYS A 147 9.85 -4.88 13.12
N ARG A 148 9.43 -5.21 14.35
CA ARG A 148 9.93 -6.41 15.04
C ARG A 148 9.52 -7.70 14.32
N LEU A 149 8.27 -7.79 13.85
CA LEU A 149 7.78 -8.96 13.13
C LEU A 149 8.39 -9.10 11.74
N ALA A 150 8.62 -7.97 11.06
CA ALA A 150 9.19 -7.93 9.72
C ALA A 150 10.69 -8.27 9.71
N VAL A 151 11.43 -7.89 10.76
CA VAL A 151 12.86 -8.21 10.92
C VAL A 151 13.09 -9.62 11.50
N ALA A 152 12.10 -10.20 12.18
CA ALA A 152 12.16 -11.56 12.71
C ALA A 152 11.91 -12.66 11.67
N LYS A 153 11.60 -12.29 10.43
CA LYS A 153 11.40 -13.19 9.29
C LYS A 153 12.65 -13.25 8.43
#